data_AF-A0A7V2HHF4-F1
#
_entry.id   AF-A0A7V2HHF4-F1
#
_cell.length_a   1.000
_cell.length_b   1.000
_cell.length_c   1.000
_cell.angle_alpha   90.00
_cell.angle_beta   90.00
_cell.angle_gamma   90.00
#
_symmetry.space_group_name_H-M   'P 1'
#
loop_
_entity.id
_entity.type
_entity.pdbx_description
1 polymer ?
#
loop_
_entity_poly.entity_id
_entity_poly.type
_entity_poly.pdbx_seq_one_letter_code
_entity_poly.pdbx_strand_id
1 'polypeptide(L)'
;MTTARQRRGAAIIEMALLAFPLMILLFGMSVVGLNLGRHLHVAQICRDAGSMYVRGVDFSQDSNKDILVRLAYPLGLERTSGNGVVILSKITFIPQATCTALALNPCNGDKHVIMQRLVIGNASLKQSEIGTPYAPLLDAKGLVTNFMSEPSAVAHVPFISLSADEYAYVSETYFPSPDFDLLGFQTGSGNYARALF
;
A
#
# COMPACT_ATOMS: atom_id res chain seq x y z
N MET A 1 -18.34 56.74 -28.46
CA MET A 1 -16.88 56.47 -28.51
C MET A 1 -16.34 56.48 -27.09
N THR A 2 -16.28 55.32 -26.43
CA THR A 2 -15.67 55.19 -25.10
C THR A 2 -14.15 55.23 -25.25
N THR A 3 -13.50 56.13 -24.52
CA THR A 3 -12.09 56.47 -24.70
C THR A 3 -11.19 55.31 -24.29
N ALA A 4 -10.13 55.05 -25.06
CA ALA A 4 -9.19 53.94 -24.84
C ALA A 4 -8.58 53.90 -23.43
N ARG A 5 -8.59 55.03 -22.71
CA ARG A 5 -8.12 55.17 -21.32
C ARG A 5 -9.02 54.45 -20.30
N GLN A 6 -10.34 54.40 -20.51
CA GLN A 6 -11.27 53.64 -19.65
C GLN A 6 -11.14 52.12 -19.83
N ARG A 7 -10.82 51.66 -21.05
CA ARG A 7 -10.56 50.23 -21.33
C ARG A 7 -9.30 49.71 -20.62
N ARG A 8 -8.28 50.58 -20.45
CA ARG A 8 -7.02 50.22 -19.75
C ARG A 8 -7.21 50.04 -18.24
N GLY A 9 -8.09 50.83 -17.61
CA GLY A 9 -8.39 50.70 -16.18
C GLY A 9 -9.21 49.46 -15.84
N ALA A 10 -10.23 49.14 -16.66
CA ALA A 10 -11.05 47.95 -16.49
C ALA A 10 -10.23 46.65 -16.59
N ALA A 11 -9.31 46.57 -17.55
CA ALA A 11 -8.46 45.38 -17.73
C ALA A 11 -7.54 45.09 -16.52
N ILE A 12 -7.06 46.12 -15.81
CA ILE A 12 -6.22 45.93 -14.60
C ILE A 12 -7.07 45.38 -13.45
N ILE A 13 -8.32 45.86 -13.31
CA ILE A 13 -9.24 45.39 -12.27
C ILE A 13 -9.65 43.94 -12.55
N GLU A 14 -9.99 43.60 -13.80
CA GLU A 14 -10.30 42.22 -14.20
C GLU A 14 -9.12 41.26 -13.97
N MET A 15 -7.89 41.67 -14.33
CA MET A 15 -6.69 40.87 -14.07
C MET A 15 -6.42 40.69 -12.57
N ALA A 16 -6.63 41.73 -11.76
CA ALA A 16 -6.48 41.63 -10.30
C ALA A 16 -7.52 40.69 -9.68
N LEU A 17 -8.75 40.71 -10.19
CA LEU A 17 -9.84 39.85 -9.70
C LEU A 17 -9.62 38.38 -10.09
N LEU A 18 -8.96 38.11 -11.22
CA LEU A 18 -8.56 36.76 -11.64
C LEU A 18 -7.25 36.29 -10.98
N ALA A 19 -6.35 37.20 -10.63
CA ALA A 19 -5.04 36.84 -10.06
C ALA A 19 -5.16 36.15 -8.69
N PHE A 20 -6.09 36.58 -7.84
CA PHE A 20 -6.30 35.99 -6.51
C PHE A 20 -6.74 34.51 -6.57
N PRO A 21 -7.82 34.13 -7.28
CA PRO A 21 -8.20 32.72 -7.41
C PRO A 21 -7.16 31.91 -8.20
N LEU A 22 -6.47 32.50 -9.18
CA LEU A 22 -5.39 31.82 -9.92
C LEU A 22 -4.21 31.45 -9.01
N MET A 23 -3.83 32.34 -8.09
CA MET A 23 -2.76 32.07 -7.12
C MET A 23 -3.13 30.90 -6.20
N ILE A 24 -4.36 30.86 -5.67
CA ILE A 24 -4.83 29.75 -4.84
C ILE A 24 -4.81 28.43 -5.61
N LEU A 25 -5.25 28.46 -6.88
CA LEU A 25 -5.25 27.28 -7.75
C LEU A 25 -3.82 26.77 -8.00
N LEU A 26 -2.86 27.67 -8.24
CA LEU A 26 -1.45 27.32 -8.46
C LEU A 26 -0.83 26.64 -7.24
N PHE A 27 -1.09 27.16 -6.03
CA PHE A 27 -0.64 26.51 -4.80
C PHE A 27 -1.33 25.16 -4.55
N GLY A 28 -2.63 25.04 -4.88
CA GLY A 28 -3.32 23.76 -4.80
C GLY A 28 -2.74 22.71 -5.76
N MET A 29 -2.45 23.10 -7.01
CA MET A 29 -1.88 22.20 -8.01
C MET A 29 -0.45 21.77 -7.67
N SER A 30 0.38 22.65 -7.11
CA SER A 30 1.75 22.27 -6.73
C SER A 30 1.78 21.23 -5.62
N VAL A 31 0.92 21.36 -4.60
CA VAL A 31 0.79 20.37 -3.51
C VAL A 31 0.31 19.02 -4.04
N VAL A 32 -0.74 19.02 -4.87
CA VAL A 32 -1.25 17.77 -5.48
C VAL A 32 -0.22 17.13 -6.40
N GLY A 33 0.51 17.93 -7.19
CA GLY A 33 1.55 17.46 -8.10
C GLY A 33 2.72 16.78 -7.38
N LEU A 34 3.19 17.37 -6.27
CA LEU A 34 4.23 16.75 -5.43
C LEU A 34 3.76 15.42 -4.84
N ASN A 35 2.48 15.31 -4.45
CA ASN A 35 1.95 14.05 -3.94
C ASN A 35 1.87 12.97 -5.01
N LEU A 36 1.44 13.35 -6.21
CA LEU A 36 1.33 12.41 -7.31
C LEU A 36 2.71 11.79 -7.59
N GLY A 37 3.78 12.58 -7.56
CA GLY A 37 5.15 12.07 -7.66
C GLY A 37 5.49 11.06 -6.57
N ARG A 38 5.17 11.36 -5.30
CA ARG A 38 5.35 10.40 -4.19
C ARG A 38 4.51 9.13 -4.39
N HIS A 39 3.25 9.26 -4.79
CA HIS A 39 2.38 8.13 -5.07
C HIS A 39 2.93 7.21 -6.17
N LEU A 40 3.47 7.79 -7.24
CA LEU A 40 4.12 7.02 -8.31
C LEU A 40 5.34 6.25 -7.80
N HIS A 41 6.19 6.85 -6.97
CA HIS A 41 7.32 6.15 -6.35
C HIS A 41 6.84 5.01 -5.44
N VAL A 42 5.81 5.24 -4.62
CA VAL A 42 5.22 4.20 -3.75
C VAL A 42 4.67 3.04 -4.57
N ALA A 43 3.97 3.33 -5.68
CA ALA A 43 3.45 2.31 -6.58
C ALA A 43 4.57 1.51 -7.29
N GLN A 44 5.66 2.16 -7.68
CA GLN A 44 6.83 1.50 -8.26
C GLN A 44 7.50 0.56 -7.26
N ILE A 45 7.77 1.03 -6.04
CA ILE A 45 8.35 0.21 -4.97
C ILE A 45 7.46 -1.01 -4.66
N CYS A 46 6.15 -0.80 -4.58
CA CYS A 46 5.18 -1.86 -4.34
C CYS A 46 5.25 -2.95 -5.42
N ARG A 47 5.34 -2.55 -6.69
CA ARG A 47 5.46 -3.47 -7.83
C ARG A 47 6.82 -4.18 -7.85
N ASP A 48 7.91 -3.46 -7.59
CA ASP A 48 9.25 -4.03 -7.60
C ASP A 48 9.43 -5.04 -6.45
N ALA A 49 8.95 -4.70 -5.25
CA ALA A 49 8.94 -5.60 -4.10
C ALA A 49 8.13 -6.87 -4.38
N GLY A 50 6.92 -6.72 -4.93
CA GLY A 50 6.08 -7.86 -5.28
C GLY A 50 6.69 -8.72 -6.39
N SER A 51 7.29 -8.12 -7.42
CA SER A 51 7.95 -8.85 -8.50
C SER A 51 9.15 -9.66 -8.00
N MET A 52 9.98 -9.08 -7.11
CA MET A 52 11.07 -9.81 -6.47
C MET A 52 10.54 -10.95 -5.59
N TYR A 53 9.46 -10.72 -4.85
CA TYR A 53 8.86 -11.72 -3.97
C TYR A 53 8.33 -12.94 -4.75
N VAL A 54 7.61 -12.69 -5.85
CA VAL A 54 7.07 -13.75 -6.74
C VAL A 54 8.18 -14.56 -7.39
N ARG A 55 9.32 -13.93 -7.68
CA ARG A 55 10.51 -14.60 -8.23
C ARG A 55 11.29 -15.41 -7.20
N GLY A 56 10.81 -15.50 -5.95
CA GLY A 56 11.40 -16.32 -4.90
C GLY A 56 12.49 -15.62 -4.08
N VAL A 57 12.57 -14.29 -4.11
CA VAL A 57 13.44 -13.55 -3.18
C VAL A 57 12.88 -13.66 -1.76
N ASP A 58 13.67 -14.19 -0.85
CA ASP A 58 13.29 -14.40 0.54
C ASP A 58 13.51 -13.13 1.38
N PHE A 59 12.44 -12.34 1.58
CA PHE A 59 12.49 -11.13 2.40
C PHE A 59 12.47 -11.38 3.92
N SER A 60 12.55 -12.62 4.39
CA SER A 60 12.85 -12.88 5.80
C SER A 60 14.30 -12.52 6.14
N GLN A 61 15.21 -12.60 5.17
CA GLN A 61 16.62 -12.29 5.31
C GLN A 61 16.89 -10.78 5.26
N ASP A 62 17.70 -10.30 6.19
CA ASP A 62 18.02 -8.88 6.31
C ASP A 62 18.74 -8.30 5.08
N SER A 63 19.58 -9.10 4.41
CA SER A 63 20.25 -8.70 3.15
C SER A 63 19.26 -8.40 2.04
N ASN A 64 18.14 -9.12 1.96
CA ASN A 64 17.12 -8.91 0.95
C ASN A 64 16.21 -7.74 1.32
N LYS A 65 15.95 -7.53 2.63
CA LYS A 65 15.27 -6.32 3.12
C LYS A 65 16.06 -5.05 2.79
N ASP A 66 17.39 -5.10 2.86
CA ASP A 66 18.25 -3.97 2.49
C ASP A 66 18.09 -3.51 1.05
N ILE A 67 17.77 -4.44 0.13
CA ILE A 67 17.51 -4.10 -1.27
C ILE A 67 16.26 -3.22 -1.35
N LEU A 68 15.18 -3.59 -0.65
CA LEU A 68 13.96 -2.76 -0.58
C LEU A 68 14.20 -1.43 0.11
N VAL A 69 14.95 -1.42 1.22
CA VAL A 69 15.32 -0.19 1.93
C VAL A 69 16.09 0.76 1.03
N ARG A 70 17.01 0.26 0.18
CA ARG A 70 17.74 1.09 -0.80
C ARG A 70 16.84 1.64 -1.89
N LEU A 71 15.88 0.85 -2.39
CA LEU A 71 14.91 1.31 -3.37
C LEU A 71 13.97 2.39 -2.80
N ALA A 72 13.61 2.26 -1.53
CA ALA A 72 12.71 3.16 -0.83
C ALA A 72 13.41 4.21 0.05
N TYR A 73 14.73 4.35 -0.07
CA TYR A 73 15.54 5.28 0.72
C TYR A 73 15.00 6.73 0.74
N PRO A 74 14.59 7.34 -0.40
CA PRO A 74 14.07 8.72 -0.37
C PRO A 74 12.74 8.87 0.36
N LEU A 75 12.03 7.76 0.65
CA LEU A 75 10.77 7.77 1.39
C LEU A 75 10.94 7.40 2.87
N GLY A 76 12.16 7.06 3.30
CA GLY A 76 12.48 6.76 4.70
C GLY A 76 12.02 5.38 5.17
N LEU A 77 12.01 4.37 4.29
CA LEU A 77 11.79 2.98 4.70
C LEU A 77 13.01 2.47 5.47
N GLU A 78 12.79 1.77 6.57
CA GLU A 78 13.84 1.02 7.29
C GLU A 78 13.41 -0.45 7.45
N ARG A 79 14.28 -1.31 8.01
CA ARG A 79 13.99 -2.75 8.12
C ARG A 79 12.82 -3.04 9.07
N THR A 80 12.78 -2.39 10.23
CA THR A 80 11.84 -2.67 11.33
C THR A 80 11.14 -1.41 11.85
N SER A 81 11.46 -0.24 11.30
CA SER A 81 10.97 1.07 11.72
C SER A 81 10.88 1.97 10.48
N GLY A 82 10.98 3.27 10.69
CA GLY A 82 10.99 4.28 9.66
C GLY A 82 9.59 4.78 9.31
N ASN A 83 9.54 5.51 8.22
CA ASN A 83 8.36 6.23 7.76
C ASN A 83 7.64 5.48 6.63
N GLY A 84 7.68 4.15 6.64
CA GLY A 84 7.03 3.34 5.62
C GLY A 84 6.85 1.91 6.06
N VAL A 85 5.93 1.22 5.40
CA VAL A 85 5.71 -0.21 5.57
C VAL A 85 5.44 -0.88 4.23
N VAL A 86 6.12 -1.99 3.99
CA VAL A 86 5.87 -2.90 2.87
C VAL A 86 5.43 -4.23 3.46
N ILE A 87 4.29 -4.73 3.00
CA ILE A 87 3.70 -5.96 3.46
C ILE A 87 3.54 -6.90 2.28
N LEU A 88 4.15 -8.07 2.38
CA LEU A 88 4.11 -9.11 1.37
C LEU A 88 3.27 -10.28 1.89
N SER A 89 2.38 -10.78 1.05
CA SER A 89 1.45 -11.85 1.41
C SER A 89 1.39 -12.90 0.31
N LYS A 90 1.40 -14.18 0.69
CA LYS A 90 1.07 -15.29 -0.21
C LYS A 90 -0.28 -15.86 0.18
N ILE A 91 -1.18 -15.99 -0.78
CA ILE A 91 -2.57 -16.42 -0.58
C ILE A 91 -2.84 -17.67 -1.40
N THR A 92 -3.60 -18.61 -0.83
CA THR A 92 -4.13 -19.78 -1.53
C THR A 92 -5.63 -19.92 -1.24
N PHE A 93 -6.34 -20.68 -2.06
CA PHE A 93 -7.69 -21.15 -1.73
C PHE A 93 -7.63 -22.54 -1.10
N ILE A 94 -8.43 -22.77 -0.05
CA ILE A 94 -8.64 -24.11 0.52
C ILE A 94 -10.02 -24.60 0.09
N PRO A 95 -10.12 -25.65 -0.75
CA PRO A 95 -11.40 -26.27 -1.04
C PRO A 95 -11.89 -27.09 0.16
N GLN A 96 -13.20 -27.11 0.41
CA GLN A 96 -13.79 -27.90 1.50
C GLN A 96 -13.43 -29.40 1.43
N ALA A 97 -13.18 -29.94 0.23
CA ALA A 97 -12.73 -31.31 0.04
C ALA A 97 -11.39 -31.64 0.73
N THR A 98 -10.48 -30.66 0.82
CA THR A 98 -9.21 -30.85 1.54
C THR A 98 -9.44 -30.91 3.05
N CYS A 99 -10.37 -30.11 3.57
CA CYS A 99 -10.75 -30.15 4.98
C CYS A 99 -11.36 -31.50 5.38
N THR A 100 -12.23 -32.06 4.53
CA THR A 100 -12.86 -33.37 4.79
C THR A 100 -11.85 -34.51 4.67
N ALA A 101 -10.96 -34.48 3.67
CA ALA A 101 -9.90 -35.47 3.50
C ALA A 101 -8.92 -35.51 4.70
N LEU A 102 -8.66 -34.36 5.32
CA LEU A 102 -7.78 -34.23 6.49
C LEU A 102 -8.49 -34.36 7.84
N ALA A 103 -9.82 -34.55 7.85
CA ALA A 103 -10.65 -34.60 9.06
C ALA A 103 -10.43 -33.39 10.01
N LEU A 104 -10.19 -32.21 9.46
CA LEU A 104 -9.92 -30.98 10.21
C LEU A 104 -11.23 -30.31 10.65
N ASN A 105 -11.38 -30.05 11.95
CA ASN A 105 -12.48 -29.26 12.52
C ASN A 105 -11.98 -28.50 13.77
N PRO A 106 -11.88 -27.16 13.74
CA PRO A 106 -12.32 -26.23 12.68
C PRO A 106 -11.42 -26.21 11.44
N CYS A 107 -12.00 -25.88 10.28
CA CYS A 107 -11.27 -25.69 9.01
C CYS A 107 -11.78 -24.46 8.23
N ASN A 108 -10.87 -23.74 7.59
CA ASN A 108 -11.09 -22.60 6.71
C ASN A 108 -11.42 -23.06 5.28
N GLY A 109 -12.27 -24.07 5.12
CA GLY A 109 -12.70 -24.53 3.81
C GLY A 109 -13.55 -23.51 3.08
N ASP A 110 -13.48 -23.54 1.76
CA ASP A 110 -14.08 -22.61 0.81
C ASP A 110 -13.71 -21.13 1.05
N LYS A 111 -12.51 -20.90 1.61
CA LYS A 111 -11.97 -19.57 1.88
C LYS A 111 -10.57 -19.40 1.32
N HIS A 112 -10.23 -18.15 1.00
CA HIS A 112 -8.85 -17.74 0.76
C HIS A 112 -8.12 -17.57 2.08
N VAL A 113 -6.88 -18.01 2.14
CA VAL A 113 -6.06 -17.99 3.36
C VAL A 113 -4.65 -17.53 3.05
N ILE A 114 -4.06 -16.84 4.02
CA ILE A 114 -2.69 -16.34 3.96
C ILE A 114 -1.77 -17.47 4.41
N MET A 115 -0.89 -17.91 3.51
CA MET A 115 0.14 -18.90 3.80
C MET A 115 1.44 -18.28 4.29
N GLN A 116 1.73 -17.06 3.85
CA GLN A 116 2.95 -16.35 4.22
C GLN A 116 2.67 -14.86 4.35
N ARG A 117 3.24 -14.23 5.37
CA ARG A 117 3.19 -12.80 5.66
C ARG A 117 4.58 -12.32 6.06
N LEU A 118 5.12 -11.37 5.30
CA LEU A 118 6.35 -10.65 5.64
C LEU A 118 6.04 -9.16 5.74
N VAL A 119 6.51 -8.53 6.80
CA VAL A 119 6.36 -7.09 7.04
C VAL A 119 7.74 -6.48 7.14
N ILE A 120 7.99 -5.45 6.32
CA ILE A 120 9.22 -4.68 6.29
C ILE A 120 8.87 -3.24 6.64
N GLY A 121 9.61 -2.64 7.57
CA GLY A 121 9.37 -1.30 8.07
C GLY A 121 8.42 -1.25 9.28
N ASN A 122 7.73 -0.12 9.44
CA ASN A 122 6.93 0.15 10.62
C ASN A 122 5.48 -0.36 10.47
N ALA A 123 5.21 -1.55 11.01
CA ALA A 123 3.89 -2.19 10.98
C ALA A 123 2.77 -1.36 11.64
N SER A 124 3.10 -0.41 12.51
CA SER A 124 2.10 0.44 13.19
C SER A 124 1.52 1.52 12.28
N LEU A 125 2.15 1.81 11.14
CA LEU A 125 1.68 2.84 10.21
C LEU A 125 0.39 2.45 9.48
N LYS A 126 0.28 1.18 9.09
CA LYS A 126 -0.86 0.67 8.33
C LYS A 126 -0.95 -0.85 8.48
N GLN A 127 -2.14 -1.33 8.82
CA GLN A 127 -2.47 -2.75 8.77
C GLN A 127 -2.88 -3.15 7.33
N SER A 128 -2.59 -4.38 6.97
CA SER A 128 -2.99 -4.98 5.69
C SER A 128 -4.50 -4.98 5.51
N GLU A 129 -4.98 -4.66 4.30
CA GLU A 129 -6.41 -4.75 3.98
C GLU A 129 -6.86 -6.18 3.67
N ILE A 130 -5.89 -7.06 3.41
CA ILE A 130 -6.13 -8.48 3.09
C ILE A 130 -6.38 -9.30 4.36
N GLY A 131 -5.89 -8.83 5.50
CA GLY A 131 -5.99 -9.53 6.79
C GLY A 131 -4.63 -9.66 7.47
N THR A 132 -4.65 -9.93 8.77
CA THR A 132 -3.44 -10.02 9.59
C THR A 132 -3.46 -11.33 10.38
N PRO A 133 -2.65 -12.33 9.99
CA PRO A 133 -2.51 -13.56 10.77
C PRO A 133 -2.05 -13.27 12.19
N TYR A 134 -2.51 -14.07 13.15
CA TYR A 134 -2.07 -13.94 14.53
C TYR A 134 -0.55 -14.14 14.64
N ALA A 135 0.16 -13.16 15.21
CA ALA A 135 1.63 -13.09 15.15
C ALA A 135 2.37 -14.35 15.65
N PRO A 136 1.91 -15.06 16.70
CA PRO A 136 2.53 -16.32 17.14
C PRO A 136 2.45 -17.48 16.13
N LEU A 137 1.62 -17.37 15.09
CA LEU A 137 1.51 -18.38 14.03
C LEU A 137 2.51 -18.15 12.89
N LEU A 138 3.20 -17.01 12.89
CA LEU A 138 4.21 -16.69 11.90
C LEU A 138 5.55 -17.27 12.35
N ASP A 139 6.14 -18.10 11.50
CA ASP A 139 7.50 -18.57 11.71
C ASP A 139 8.54 -17.47 11.35
N ALA A 140 9.83 -17.77 11.52
CA ALA A 140 10.91 -16.84 11.20
C ALA A 140 10.95 -16.42 9.71
N LYS A 141 10.34 -17.20 8.82
CA LYS A 141 10.21 -16.92 7.38
C LYS A 141 8.87 -16.26 7.03
N GLY A 142 8.04 -15.96 8.02
CA GLY A 142 6.71 -15.41 7.85
C GLY A 142 5.68 -16.42 7.36
N LEU A 143 5.97 -17.72 7.33
CA LEU A 143 4.99 -18.75 7.01
C LEU A 143 3.98 -18.89 8.15
N VAL A 144 2.71 -19.03 7.81
CA VAL A 144 1.63 -19.27 8.76
C VAL A 144 1.54 -20.77 8.98
N THR A 145 1.73 -21.26 10.21
CA THR A 145 1.80 -22.72 10.49
C THR A 145 0.43 -23.42 10.48
N ASN A 146 -0.63 -22.75 10.93
CA ASN A 146 -1.98 -23.31 11.07
C ASN A 146 -3.02 -22.60 10.19
N PHE A 147 -2.63 -22.22 8.96
CA PHE A 147 -3.49 -21.43 8.07
C PHE A 147 -4.82 -22.11 7.70
N MET A 148 -4.90 -23.45 7.78
CA MET A 148 -6.12 -24.20 7.48
C MET A 148 -7.14 -24.19 8.59
N SER A 149 -6.76 -24.03 9.86
CA SER A 149 -7.69 -24.12 11.00
C SER A 149 -7.91 -22.78 11.70
N GLU A 150 -6.96 -21.85 11.57
CA GLU A 150 -6.99 -20.59 12.28
C GLU A 150 -7.83 -19.52 11.55
N PRO A 151 -8.85 -18.92 12.18
CA PRO A 151 -9.68 -17.90 11.53
C PRO A 151 -8.92 -16.61 11.18
N SER A 152 -7.88 -16.24 11.93
CA SER A 152 -7.04 -15.06 11.63
C SER A 152 -6.21 -15.19 10.35
N ALA A 153 -6.02 -16.41 9.84
CA ALA A 153 -5.32 -16.65 8.58
C ALA A 153 -6.21 -16.42 7.34
N VAL A 154 -7.52 -16.23 7.51
CA VAL A 154 -8.44 -16.00 6.39
C VAL A 154 -8.12 -14.66 5.72
N ALA A 155 -7.92 -14.70 4.40
CA ALA A 155 -7.69 -13.55 3.55
C ALA A 155 -9.02 -12.98 3.05
N HIS A 156 -9.20 -11.67 3.16
CA HIS A 156 -10.28 -10.94 2.50
C HIS A 156 -9.80 -10.43 1.13
N VAL A 157 -10.20 -11.12 0.07
CA VAL A 157 -9.81 -10.78 -1.31
C VAL A 157 -11.03 -10.72 -2.24
N PRO A 158 -11.78 -9.61 -2.27
CA PRO A 158 -13.00 -9.51 -3.09
C PRO A 158 -12.74 -9.41 -4.60
N PHE A 159 -11.49 -9.24 -5.01
CA PHE A 159 -11.08 -8.93 -6.39
C PHE A 159 -10.45 -10.11 -7.13
N ILE A 160 -10.23 -11.26 -6.48
CA ILE A 160 -9.65 -12.46 -7.11
C ILE A 160 -10.34 -13.71 -6.57
N SER A 161 -10.62 -14.66 -7.45
CA SER A 161 -11.12 -15.99 -7.12
C SER A 161 -10.08 -17.03 -7.52
N LEU A 162 -9.33 -17.51 -6.54
CA LEU A 162 -8.34 -18.58 -6.72
C LEU A 162 -9.03 -19.95 -6.69
N SER A 163 -8.59 -20.85 -7.57
CA SER A 163 -8.96 -22.26 -7.50
C SER A 163 -7.99 -23.05 -6.60
N ALA A 164 -8.24 -24.34 -6.39
CA ALA A 164 -7.33 -25.19 -5.62
C ALA A 164 -5.95 -25.23 -6.29
N ASP A 165 -4.89 -25.23 -5.49
CA ASP A 165 -3.48 -25.21 -5.92
C ASP A 165 -3.03 -23.94 -6.67
N GLU A 166 -3.86 -22.90 -6.71
CA GLU A 166 -3.47 -21.58 -7.20
C GLU A 166 -2.97 -20.68 -6.06
N TYR A 167 -1.93 -19.89 -6.37
CA TYR A 167 -1.33 -18.94 -5.44
C TYR A 167 -1.42 -17.54 -6.01
N ALA A 168 -1.83 -16.58 -5.18
CA ALA A 168 -1.67 -15.16 -5.45
C ALA A 168 -0.62 -14.56 -4.52
N TYR A 169 0.20 -13.67 -5.06
CA TYR A 169 1.14 -12.88 -4.29
C TYR A 169 0.67 -11.43 -4.25
N VAL A 170 0.53 -10.90 -3.04
CA VAL A 170 0.10 -9.52 -2.82
C VAL A 170 1.24 -8.75 -2.18
N SER A 171 1.57 -7.61 -2.79
CA SER A 171 2.43 -6.60 -2.20
C SER A 171 1.56 -5.41 -1.84
N GLU A 172 1.62 -4.97 -0.60
CA GLU A 172 0.97 -3.77 -0.08
C GLU A 172 2.05 -2.84 0.43
N THR A 173 1.95 -1.54 0.16
CA THR A 173 2.95 -0.57 0.59
C THR A 173 2.26 0.71 1.03
N TYR A 174 2.71 1.27 2.15
CA TYR A 174 2.20 2.51 2.69
C TYR A 174 3.33 3.42 3.16
N PHE A 175 3.22 4.71 2.79
CA PHE A 175 4.08 5.78 3.29
C PHE A 175 3.21 6.99 3.66
N PRO A 176 3.39 7.60 4.83
CA PRO A 176 2.64 8.79 5.21
C PRO A 176 3.10 9.99 4.36
N SER A 177 2.16 10.90 4.13
CA SER A 177 2.34 12.12 3.34
C SER A 177 1.99 13.33 4.20
N PRO A 178 2.86 13.73 5.16
CA PRO A 178 2.60 14.86 6.05
C PRO A 178 2.44 16.18 5.28
N ASP A 179 2.90 16.26 4.03
CA ASP A 179 2.76 17.42 3.14
C ASP A 179 1.28 17.79 2.86
N PHE A 180 0.32 16.90 3.12
CA PHE A 180 -1.12 17.15 2.99
C PHE A 180 -1.74 17.79 4.23
N ASP A 181 -1.01 17.83 5.34
CA ASP A 181 -1.48 18.44 6.58
C ASP A 181 -1.37 19.97 6.52
N LEU A 182 -2.03 20.58 5.53
CA LEU A 182 -2.20 22.02 5.45
C LEU A 182 -3.33 22.41 6.40
N LEU A 183 -2.97 23.05 7.52
CA LEU A 183 -3.91 23.60 8.51
C LEU A 183 -4.85 22.55 9.14
N GLY A 184 -4.42 21.29 9.27
CA GLY A 184 -5.20 20.24 9.95
C GLY A 184 -6.26 19.56 9.07
N PHE A 185 -6.34 19.87 7.77
CA PHE A 185 -7.41 19.38 6.90
C PHE A 185 -7.27 17.89 6.49
N GLN A 186 -6.06 17.32 6.53
CA GLN A 186 -5.78 15.93 6.14
C GLN A 186 -4.71 15.29 7.06
N THR A 187 -4.94 15.39 8.38
CA THR A 187 -4.08 14.75 9.39
C THR A 187 -4.10 13.22 9.21
N GLY A 188 -2.93 12.59 9.24
CA GLY A 188 -2.80 11.12 9.10
C GLY A 188 -2.97 10.57 7.68
N SER A 189 -2.93 11.41 6.64
CA SER A 189 -2.98 10.97 5.25
C SER A 189 -1.67 10.35 4.77
N GLY A 190 -1.77 9.37 3.87
CA GLY A 190 -0.61 8.67 3.30
C GLY A 190 -0.91 8.02 1.97
N ASN A 191 0.15 7.70 1.24
CA ASN A 191 0.10 7.01 -0.03
C ASN A 191 0.12 5.50 0.19
N TYR A 192 -0.95 4.84 -0.25
CA TYR A 192 -1.08 3.40 -0.26
C TYR A 192 -1.05 2.89 -1.70
N ALA A 193 -0.29 1.83 -1.94
CA ALA A 193 -0.29 1.11 -3.21
C ALA A 193 -0.34 -0.40 -2.97
N ARG A 194 -1.04 -1.11 -3.85
CA ARG A 194 -1.14 -2.56 -3.83
C ARG A 194 -0.88 -3.13 -5.22
N ALA A 195 -0.11 -4.20 -5.29
CA ALA A 195 0.17 -4.96 -6.49
C ALA A 195 -0.17 -6.43 -6.26
N LEU A 196 -0.69 -7.06 -7.30
CA LEU A 196 -1.14 -8.45 -7.33
C LEU A 196 -0.39 -9.17 -8.45
N PHE A 197 0.06 -10.39 -8.17
CA PHE A 197 0.83 -11.23 -9.09
C PHE A 197 0.35 -12.69 -9.00
#